data_AF-A0A2P6W6M0-F1
#
_entry.id   AF-A0A2P6W6M0-F1
#
_cell.length_a   1.000
_cell.length_b   1.000
_cell.length_c   1.000
_cell.angle_alpha   90.00
_cell.angle_beta   90.00
_cell.angle_gamma   90.00
#
_symmetry.space_group_name_H-M   'P 1'
#
loop_
_entity.id
_entity.type
_entity.pdbx_description
1 polymer ?
#
loop_
_entity_poly.entity_id
_entity_poly.type
_entity_poly.pdbx_seq_one_letter_code
_entity_poly.pdbx_strand_id
1 'polypeptide(L)'
;MGVKLWMVFEAVAPSEEAVEGALEEHLETLESEDGVEMTEQETEEVSKVQNPHPDLEEGYSQVSEVKVDVGTFTKCINLVLHYGPTYVQVEGPDEYEMDLKESQESLQKVANTMQQYARQGLGGILVSKSEDNS
;
A
#
# COMPACT_ATOMS: atom_id res chain seq x y z
N MET A 1 -19.22 8.90 -8.84
CA MET A 1 -19.26 7.61 -8.11
C MET A 1 -17.85 7.36 -7.63
N GLY A 2 -17.68 7.09 -6.33
CA GLY A 2 -16.37 6.75 -5.79
C GLY A 2 -15.96 5.32 -6.15
N VAL A 3 -14.68 5.02 -5.99
CA VAL A 3 -14.08 3.69 -6.09
C VAL A 3 -14.07 3.08 -4.69
N LYS A 4 -14.50 1.82 -4.58
CA LYS A 4 -14.48 1.04 -3.36
C LYS A 4 -13.25 0.16 -3.35
N LEU A 5 -12.46 0.26 -2.28
CA LEU A 5 -11.28 -0.59 -2.10
C LEU A 5 -11.46 -1.44 -0.85
N TRP A 6 -11.10 -2.71 -0.97
CA TRP A 6 -10.73 -3.55 0.16
C TRP A 6 -9.21 -3.69 0.19
N MET A 7 -8.60 -3.39 1.33
CA MET A 7 -7.16 -3.39 1.53
C MET A 7 -6.80 -4.23 2.75
N VAL A 8 -5.69 -4.95 2.66
CA VAL A 8 -5.12 -5.69 3.78
C VAL A 8 -3.81 -5.05 4.17
N PHE A 9 -3.64 -4.78 5.46
CA PHE A 9 -2.41 -4.31 6.06
C PHE A 9 -1.87 -5.38 7.00
N GLU A 10 -0.57 -5.65 6.92
CA GLU A 10 0.12 -6.53 7.85
C GLU A 10 1.30 -5.77 8.44
N ALA A 11 1.39 -5.78 9.77
CA ALA A 11 2.52 -5.24 10.49
C ALA A 11 3.24 -6.38 11.22
N VAL A 12 4.58 -6.34 11.19
CA VAL A 12 5.44 -7.29 11.90
C VAL A 12 6.44 -6.53 12.75
N ALA A 13 6.57 -6.91 14.02
CA ALA A 13 7.57 -6.34 14.92
C ALA A 13 8.08 -7.34 15.96
N PRO A 14 9.20 -7.05 16.65
CA PRO A 14 9.75 -7.93 17.69
C PRO A 14 8.88 -8.08 18.96
N SER A 15 7.90 -7.21 19.17
CA SER A 15 7.01 -7.25 20.34
C SER A 15 5.55 -6.95 19.96
N GLU A 16 4.62 -7.57 20.68
CA GLU A 16 3.17 -7.42 20.53
C GLU A 16 2.73 -5.96 20.56
N GLU A 17 3.09 -5.21 21.61
CA GLU A 17 2.78 -3.79 21.77
C GLU A 17 3.27 -2.92 20.59
N ALA A 18 4.38 -3.31 19.96
CA ALA A 18 4.95 -2.56 18.85
C ALA A 18 4.19 -2.80 17.54
N VAL A 19 3.64 -4.01 17.36
CA VAL A 19 2.77 -4.31 16.22
C VAL A 19 1.45 -3.57 16.36
N GLU A 20 0.80 -3.70 17.51
CA GLU A 20 -0.51 -3.09 17.76
C GLU A 20 -0.45 -1.57 17.58
N GLY A 21 0.48 -0.91 18.27
CA GLY A 21 0.61 0.54 18.20
C GLY A 21 0.97 1.04 16.80
N ALA A 22 1.84 0.32 16.08
CA ALA A 22 2.24 0.73 14.73
C ALA A 22 1.10 0.57 13.72
N LEU A 23 0.35 -0.53 13.79
CA LEU A 23 -0.76 -0.77 12.88
C LEU A 23 -1.94 0.16 13.19
N GLU A 24 -2.24 0.40 14.47
CA GLU A 24 -3.27 1.35 14.89
C GLU A 24 -2.96 2.77 14.40
N GLU A 25 -1.77 3.31 14.68
CA GLU A 25 -1.36 4.64 14.21
C GLU A 25 -1.42 4.76 12.67
N HIS A 26 -0.98 3.71 11.97
CA HIS A 26 -1.02 3.68 10.51
C HIS A 26 -2.44 3.72 9.94
N LEU A 27 -3.39 3.05 10.60
CA LEU A 27 -4.79 3.04 10.18
C LEU A 27 -5.53 4.32 10.58
N GLU A 28 -5.23 4.91 11.74
CA GLU A 28 -5.78 6.21 12.17
C GLU A 28 -5.40 7.32 11.20
N THR A 29 -4.14 7.30 10.70
CA THR A 29 -3.69 8.27 9.69
C THR A 29 -4.41 8.08 8.35
N LEU A 30 -4.64 6.82 7.94
CA LEU A 30 -5.44 6.50 6.75
C LEU A 30 -6.89 6.96 6.90
N GLU A 31 -7.52 6.73 8.06
CA GLU A 31 -8.91 7.16 8.33
C GLU A 31 -9.05 8.69 8.29
N SER A 32 -8.01 9.40 8.74
CA SER A 32 -8.00 10.86 8.78
C SER A 32 -7.64 11.53 7.44
N GLU A 33 -7.35 10.75 6.40
CA GLU A 33 -6.93 11.26 5.09
C GLU A 33 -8.08 11.95 4.34
N ASP A 34 -7.86 13.20 3.91
CA ASP A 34 -8.87 13.96 3.16
C ASP A 34 -9.37 13.21 1.91
N GLY A 35 -10.69 13.04 1.83
CA GLY A 35 -11.35 12.39 0.69
C GLY A 35 -11.29 10.87 0.70
N VAL A 36 -11.00 10.28 1.86
CA VAL A 36 -11.15 8.85 2.16
C VAL A 36 -12.29 8.70 3.16
N GLU A 37 -13.19 7.76 2.91
CA GLU A 37 -14.23 7.36 3.86
C GLU A 37 -13.99 5.89 4.21
N MET A 38 -13.54 5.62 5.44
CA MET A 38 -13.38 4.25 5.93
C MET A 38 -14.73 3.70 6.37
N THR A 39 -15.20 2.64 5.71
CA THR A 39 -16.54 2.10 5.93
C THR A 39 -16.54 0.86 6.83
N GLU A 40 -15.46 0.07 6.77
CA GLU A 40 -15.27 -1.12 7.59
C GLU A 40 -13.79 -1.26 7.95
N GLN A 41 -13.51 -1.72 9.17
CA GLN A 41 -12.18 -2.10 9.65
C GLN A 41 -12.34 -3.33 10.55
N GLU A 42 -11.58 -4.38 10.25
CA GLU A 42 -11.50 -5.60 11.06
C GLU A 42 -10.03 -5.92 11.31
N THR A 43 -9.62 -5.88 12.58
CA THR A 43 -8.25 -6.19 12.99
C THR A 43 -8.21 -7.53 13.72
N GLU A 44 -7.38 -8.44 13.25
CA GLU A 44 -7.18 -9.74 13.87
C GLU A 44 -6.38 -9.65 15.17
N GLU A 45 -6.46 -10.70 16.00
CA GLU A 45 -5.60 -10.83 17.18
C GLU A 45 -4.13 -10.96 16.76
N VAL A 46 -3.22 -10.41 17.57
CA VAL A 46 -1.80 -10.54 17.33
C VAL A 46 -1.37 -12.00 17.43
N SER A 47 -0.58 -12.46 16.47
CA SER A 47 -0.05 -13.82 16.43
C SER A 47 1.47 -13.85 16.48
N LYS A 48 2.05 -14.89 17.08
CA LYS A 48 3.50 -15.12 17.04
C LYS A 48 3.89 -15.77 15.72
N VAL A 49 4.92 -15.22 15.09
CA VAL A 49 5.43 -15.67 13.80
C VAL A 49 6.93 -15.99 13.88
N GLN A 50 7.36 -16.96 13.07
CA GLN A 50 8.72 -17.47 13.05
C GLN A 50 9.43 -17.01 11.79
N ASN A 51 10.66 -16.51 11.94
CA ASN A 51 11.51 -15.97 10.89
C ASN A 51 10.80 -14.98 9.95
N PRO A 52 10.03 -13.99 10.46
CA PRO A 52 9.27 -13.09 9.59
C PRO A 52 10.17 -12.07 8.84
N HIS A 53 11.42 -11.90 9.27
CA HIS A 53 12.43 -11.08 8.58
C HIS A 53 13.81 -11.74 8.73
N PRO A 54 14.76 -11.58 7.77
CA PRO A 54 16.11 -12.14 7.89
C PRO A 54 16.86 -11.78 9.18
N ASP A 55 16.53 -10.64 9.77
CA ASP A 55 17.12 -10.15 11.03
C ASP A 55 16.25 -10.42 12.28
N LEU A 56 15.16 -11.18 12.14
CA LEU A 56 14.21 -11.45 13.22
C LEU A 56 13.86 -12.94 13.26
N GLU A 57 14.42 -13.68 14.22
CA GLU A 57 14.17 -15.13 14.38
C GLU A 57 12.73 -15.41 14.83
N GLU A 58 12.19 -14.59 15.73
CA GLU A 58 10.80 -14.66 16.21
C GLU A 58 10.22 -13.25 16.28
N GLY A 59 8.95 -13.10 15.92
CA GLY A 59 8.25 -11.83 15.99
C GLY A 59 6.76 -11.99 16.23
N TYR A 60 6.07 -10.87 16.16
CA TYR A 60 4.64 -10.76 16.25
C TYR A 60 4.12 -10.21 14.92
N SER A 61 2.96 -10.68 14.47
CA SER A 61 2.26 -10.17 13.29
C SER A 61 0.81 -9.86 13.65
N GLN A 62 0.28 -8.80 13.06
CA GLN A 62 -1.14 -8.46 13.10
C GLN A 62 -1.59 -8.04 11.72
N VAL A 63 -2.79 -8.48 11.37
CA VAL A 63 -3.44 -8.18 10.09
C VAL A 63 -4.67 -7.32 10.35
N SER A 64 -4.87 -6.32 9.52
CA SER A 64 -6.10 -5.54 9.49
C SER A 64 -6.65 -5.44 8.07
N GLU A 65 -7.93 -5.75 7.94
CA GLU A 65 -8.70 -5.59 6.72
C GLU A 65 -9.50 -4.29 6.79
N VAL A 66 -9.43 -3.49 5.73
CA VAL A 66 -10.05 -2.16 5.68
C VAL A 66 -10.81 -2.00 4.38
N LYS A 67 -12.04 -1.49 4.46
CA LYS A 67 -12.78 -1.00 3.30
C LYS A 67 -12.86 0.50 3.30
N VAL A 68 -12.57 1.09 2.15
CA VAL A 68 -12.63 2.55 1.94
C VAL A 68 -13.39 2.90 0.67
N ASP A 69 -14.17 3.98 0.74
CA ASP A 69 -14.75 4.66 -0.40
C ASP A 69 -13.90 5.90 -0.74
N VAL A 70 -13.50 6.03 -2.00
CA VAL A 70 -12.54 7.06 -2.46
C VAL A 70 -13.07 7.76 -3.70
N GLY A 71 -12.94 9.09 -3.77
CA GLY A 71 -13.54 9.87 -4.85
C GLY A 71 -12.98 9.61 -6.25
N THR A 72 -11.69 9.28 -6.37
CA THR A 72 -11.02 9.08 -7.67
C THR A 72 -10.04 7.92 -7.69
N PHE A 73 -9.86 7.30 -8.85
CA PHE A 73 -8.86 6.22 -9.01
C PHE A 73 -7.43 6.74 -8.81
N THR A 74 -7.16 8.00 -9.17
CA THR A 74 -5.87 8.63 -8.88
C THR A 74 -5.59 8.70 -7.36
N LYS A 75 -6.61 8.97 -6.54
CA LYS A 75 -6.47 8.96 -5.08
C LYS A 75 -6.27 7.53 -4.56
N CYS A 76 -6.95 6.52 -5.12
CA CYS A 76 -6.69 5.11 -4.82
C CYS A 76 -5.21 4.74 -4.99
N ILE A 77 -4.61 5.12 -6.12
CA ILE A 77 -3.18 4.90 -6.36
C ILE A 77 -2.33 5.58 -5.28
N ASN A 78 -2.66 6.82 -4.91
CA ASN A 78 -1.92 7.52 -3.85
C ASN A 78 -2.01 6.78 -2.51
N LEU A 79 -3.20 6.27 -2.14
CA LEU A 79 -3.36 5.51 -0.90
C LEU A 79 -2.49 4.25 -0.91
N VAL A 80 -2.54 3.48 -2.00
CA VAL A 80 -1.73 2.26 -2.12
C VAL A 80 -0.23 2.57 -2.05
N LEU A 81 0.23 3.64 -2.71
CA LEU A 81 1.64 4.01 -2.71
C LEU A 81 2.11 4.59 -1.36
N HIS A 82 1.25 5.28 -0.62
CA HIS A 82 1.62 5.92 0.65
C HIS A 82 1.47 4.98 1.85
N TYR A 83 0.38 4.21 1.91
CA TYR A 83 0.06 3.37 3.05
C TYR A 83 0.52 1.91 2.87
N GLY A 84 0.91 1.52 1.65
CA GLY A 84 1.59 0.24 1.39
C GLY A 84 0.83 -1.01 1.87
N PRO A 85 -0.46 -1.17 1.55
CA PRO A 85 -1.17 -2.40 1.89
C PRO A 85 -0.48 -3.62 1.26
N THR A 86 -0.54 -4.77 1.93
CA THR A 86 -0.02 -6.04 1.41
C THR A 86 -0.91 -6.60 0.30
N TYR A 87 -2.19 -6.25 0.31
CA TYR A 87 -3.15 -6.59 -0.74
C TYR A 87 -4.14 -5.45 -0.97
N VAL A 88 -4.54 -5.26 -2.23
CA VAL A 88 -5.58 -4.31 -2.60
C VAL A 88 -6.51 -4.93 -3.64
N GLN A 89 -7.81 -4.72 -3.45
CA GLN A 89 -8.86 -5.12 -4.38
C GLN A 89 -9.83 -3.98 -4.61
N VAL A 90 -10.19 -3.76 -5.87
CA VAL A 90 -11.28 -2.86 -6.23
C VAL A 90 -12.59 -3.66 -6.12
N GLU A 91 -13.46 -3.28 -5.19
CA GLU A 91 -14.76 -3.94 -4.98
C GLU A 91 -15.89 -3.30 -5.81
N GLY A 92 -15.63 -2.13 -6.38
CA GLY A 92 -16.54 -1.49 -7.31
C GLY A 92 -16.14 -0.04 -7.61
N PRO A 93 -16.83 0.59 -8.57
CA PRO A 93 -17.86 0.03 -9.44
C PRO A 93 -17.30 -0.98 -10.47
N ASP A 94 -18.18 -1.75 -11.15
CA ASP A 94 -17.79 -2.67 -12.23
C ASP A 94 -17.16 -1.95 -13.44
N GLU A 95 -17.59 -0.70 -13.67
CA GLU A 95 -17.06 0.18 -14.72
C GLU A 95 -16.72 1.54 -14.12
N TYR A 96 -15.57 2.09 -14.51
CA TYR A 96 -15.08 3.38 -14.07
C TYR A 96 -14.57 4.18 -15.27
N GLU A 97 -15.17 5.35 -15.53
CA GLU A 97 -14.77 6.24 -16.63
C GLU A 97 -13.80 7.30 -16.11
N MET A 98 -12.68 7.45 -16.81
CA MET A 98 -11.64 8.44 -16.51
C MET A 98 -11.29 9.20 -17.77
N ASP A 99 -10.97 10.48 -17.63
CA ASP A 99 -10.39 11.21 -18.74
C ASP A 99 -8.93 10.79 -18.99
N LEU A 100 -8.44 11.05 -20.22
CA LEU A 100 -7.08 10.67 -20.62
C LEU A 100 -6.00 11.39 -19.79
N LYS A 101 -6.28 12.60 -19.29
CA LYS A 101 -5.33 13.36 -18.49
C LYS A 101 -5.18 12.72 -17.12
N GLU A 102 -6.28 12.39 -16.45
CA GLU A 102 -6.28 11.67 -15.17
C GLU A 102 -5.58 10.31 -15.31
N SER A 103 -5.87 9.58 -16.39
CA SER A 103 -5.24 8.30 -16.69
C SER A 103 -3.71 8.44 -16.84
N GLN A 104 -3.24 9.48 -17.55
CA GLN A 104 -1.82 9.78 -17.72
C GLN A 104 -1.15 10.18 -16.40
N GLU A 105 -1.82 10.99 -15.57
CA GLU A 105 -1.33 11.39 -14.26
C GLU A 105 -1.16 10.19 -13.31
N SER A 106 -2.13 9.28 -13.32
CA SER A 106 -2.10 8.01 -12.59
C SER A 106 -0.92 7.13 -12.99
N LEU A 107 -0.73 6.91 -14.30
CA LEU A 107 0.38 6.11 -14.83
C LEU A 107 1.75 6.74 -14.51
N GLN A 108 1.86 8.07 -14.62
CA GLN A 108 3.10 8.78 -14.34
C GLN A 108 3.50 8.68 -12.85
N LYS A 109 2.52 8.71 -11.93
CA LYS A 109 2.77 8.50 -10.50
C LYS A 109 3.40 7.13 -10.24
N VAL A 110 2.81 6.06 -10.77
CA VAL A 110 3.36 4.70 -10.64
C VAL A 110 4.78 4.63 -11.19
N ALA A 111 5.01 5.18 -12.40
CA ALA A 111 6.33 5.18 -13.02
C ALA A 111 7.37 5.96 -12.19
N ASN A 112 6.99 7.10 -11.61
CA ASN A 112 7.86 7.91 -10.75
C ASN A 112 8.23 7.15 -9.47
N THR A 113 7.27 6.49 -8.82
CA THR A 113 7.53 5.70 -7.62
C THR A 113 8.45 4.51 -7.93
N MET A 114 8.23 3.80 -9.03
CA MET A 114 9.13 2.73 -9.47
C MET A 114 10.55 3.25 -9.75
N GLN A 115 10.69 4.40 -10.42
CA GLN A 115 12.00 5.02 -10.63
C GLN A 115 12.67 5.44 -9.31
N GLN A 116 11.91 5.94 -8.34
CA GLN A 116 12.42 6.31 -7.03
C GLN A 116 13.02 5.09 -6.32
N TYR A 117 12.28 3.98 -6.27
CA TYR A 117 12.79 2.73 -5.69
C TYR A 117 14.02 2.18 -6.42
N ALA A 118 14.03 2.22 -7.76
CA ALA A 118 15.19 1.81 -8.54
C ALA A 118 16.44 2.65 -8.22
N ARG A 119 16.30 3.98 -8.10
CA ARG A 119 17.41 4.89 -7.74
C ARG A 119 17.91 4.68 -6.31
N GLN A 120 17.04 4.25 -5.40
CA GLN A 120 17.41 3.92 -4.02
C GLN A 120 18.06 2.54 -3.90
N GLY A 121 18.20 1.79 -5.00
CA GLY A 121 18.75 0.43 -4.99
C GLY A 121 17.80 -0.62 -4.41
N LEU A 122 16.53 -0.26 -4.18
CA LEU A 122 15.50 -1.11 -3.61
C LEU A 122 14.67 -1.84 -4.69
N GLY A 123 14.87 -1.55 -5.99
CA GLY A 123 14.11 -2.11 -7.11
C GLY A 123 14.97 -2.49 -8.31
N GLY A 124 14.89 -3.76 -8.73
CA GLY A 124 15.74 -4.43 -9.73
C GLY A 124 15.63 -4.00 -11.19
N ILE A 125 15.20 -2.76 -11.51
CA ILE A 125 15.33 -2.22 -12.88
C ILE A 125 16.62 -1.41 -12.95
N LEU A 126 17.74 -2.14 -13.05
CA LEU A 126 18.97 -1.59 -13.62
C LEU A 126 18.74 -1.45 -15.13
N VAL A 127 18.46 -0.23 -15.60
CA VAL A 127 18.67 0.08 -17.02
C VAL A 127 20.18 0.02 -17.24
N SER A 128 20.68 -1.17 -17.56
CA SER A 128 22.02 -1.32 -18.11
C SER A 128 22.00 -0.63 -19.47
N LYS A 129 22.69 0.51 -19.58
CA LYS A 129 23.24 0.91 -20.87
C LYS A 129 24.22 -0.19 -21.24
N SER A 130 23.87 -1.03 -22.22
CA SER A 130 24.88 -1.74 -22.98
C SER A 130 25.75 -0.67 -23.64
N GLU A 131 26.94 -0.43 -23.08
CA GLU A 131 28.00 0.23 -23.82
C GLU A 131 28.45 -0.73 -24.92
N ASP A 132 27.78 -0.68 -26.07
CA ASP A 132 28.42 -1.05 -27.33
C ASP A 132 29.48 0.02 -27.62
N ASN A 133 30.67 -0.14 -27.04
CA ASN A 133 31.87 0.52 -27.53
C ASN A 133 32.54 -0.45 -28.50
N SER A 134 32.37 -0.12 -29.79
CA SER A 134 33.12 -0.64 -30.93
C SER A 134 34.56 -0.12 -30.93
#